data_AF-G9KF85-F1
#
_entry.id   AF-G9KF85-F1
#
_cell.length_a   1.000
_cell.length_b   1.000
_cell.length_c   1.000
_cell.angle_alpha   90.00
_cell.angle_beta   90.00
_cell.angle_gamma   90.00
#
_symmetry.space_group_name_H-M   'P 1'
#
loop_
_entity.id
_entity.type
_entity.pdbx_description
1 polymer ?
#
loop_
_entity_poly.entity_id
_entity_poly.type
_entity_poly.pdbx_seq_one_letter_code
_entity_poly.pdbx_strand_id
1 'polypeptide(L)'
;YREAITQGHGAYLMDQDASDVFTVSVGNLPPKAKVLIKVTYITELSIQGNRAVFFMPAAVAPWQQDKVLNENIQDTVEKIYIEKIGTKQSFSLSMSIEMPYGIESISSDTHKLRQKCTDCKAVISTVEGSSLDTDGFSLHVGLSDAYLPRMWVEKHPEKESEACMLVFQPDLSITV
;
A
#
# COMPACT_ATOMS: atom_id res chain seq x y z
N TYR A 1 -9.94 -24.07 -3.80
CA TYR A 1 -8.61 -24.16 -3.16
C TYR A 1 -8.34 -25.55 -2.60
N ARG A 2 -9.06 -26.01 -1.55
CA ARG A 2 -8.81 -27.31 -0.90
C ARG A 2 -8.87 -28.51 -1.87
N GLU A 3 -9.86 -28.55 -2.75
CA GLU A 3 -9.97 -29.61 -3.77
C GLU A 3 -8.76 -29.66 -4.71
N ALA A 4 -8.28 -28.51 -5.19
CA ALA A 4 -7.10 -28.42 -6.03
C ALA A 4 -5.84 -28.93 -5.30
N ILE A 5 -5.71 -28.64 -4.00
CA ILE A 5 -4.64 -29.20 -3.17
C ILE A 5 -4.73 -30.72 -3.13
N THR A 6 -5.92 -31.27 -2.81
CA THR A 6 -6.14 -32.72 -2.72
C THR A 6 -5.85 -33.44 -4.04
N GLN A 7 -6.13 -32.81 -5.17
CA GLN A 7 -5.85 -33.35 -6.50
C GLN A 7 -4.38 -33.17 -6.94
N GLY A 8 -3.52 -32.58 -6.09
CA GLY A 8 -2.11 -32.34 -6.41
C GLY A 8 -1.87 -31.18 -7.38
N HIS A 9 -2.88 -30.33 -7.61
CA HIS A 9 -2.78 -29.15 -8.47
C HIS A 9 -2.22 -27.94 -7.69
N GLY A 10 -1.52 -27.05 -8.39
CA GLY A 10 -1.16 -25.75 -7.84
C GLY A 10 -2.43 -24.97 -7.46
N ALA A 11 -2.45 -24.40 -6.26
CA ALA A 11 -3.60 -23.68 -5.73
C ALA A 11 -3.19 -22.30 -5.23
N TYR A 12 -3.97 -21.27 -5.59
CA TYR A 12 -3.68 -19.89 -5.21
C TYR A 12 -4.98 -19.26 -4.71
N LEU A 13 -4.94 -18.67 -3.52
CA LEU A 13 -6.08 -17.99 -2.90
C LEU A 13 -5.59 -16.67 -2.31
N MET A 14 -6.35 -15.61 -2.53
CA MET A 14 -6.13 -14.30 -1.93
C MET A 14 -7.43 -13.88 -1.26
N ASP A 15 -7.37 -13.65 0.05
CA ASP A 15 -8.48 -13.19 0.87
C ASP A 15 -8.17 -11.80 1.44
N GLN A 16 -9.21 -11.01 1.68
CA GLN A 16 -9.11 -9.68 2.26
C GLN A 16 -9.85 -9.65 3.60
N ASP A 17 -9.11 -9.45 4.69
CA ASP A 17 -9.67 -9.38 6.05
C ASP A 17 -10.06 -7.94 6.44
N ALA A 18 -9.31 -6.96 5.93
CA ALA A 18 -9.56 -5.52 6.10
C ALA A 18 -9.10 -4.76 4.85
N SER A 19 -9.35 -3.45 4.76
CA SER A 19 -9.00 -2.62 3.60
C SER A 19 -7.55 -2.76 3.16
N ASP A 20 -6.63 -2.93 4.11
CA ASP A 20 -5.17 -2.99 3.94
C ASP A 20 -4.56 -4.33 4.37
N VAL A 21 -5.38 -5.32 4.74
CA VAL A 21 -4.92 -6.66 5.17
C VAL A 21 -5.33 -7.71 4.15
N PHE A 22 -4.32 -8.24 3.46
CA PHE A 22 -4.47 -9.29 2.45
C PHE A 22 -3.73 -10.56 2.87
N THR A 23 -4.41 -11.69 2.80
CA THR A 23 -3.86 -13.01 3.10
C THR A 23 -3.74 -13.79 1.80
N VAL A 24 -2.52 -14.21 1.44
CA VAL A 24 -2.26 -14.99 0.22
C VAL A 24 -1.80 -16.40 0.58
N SER A 25 -2.60 -17.39 0.18
CA SER A 25 -2.31 -18.81 0.38
C SER A 25 -1.87 -19.46 -0.93
N VAL A 26 -0.68 -20.08 -0.93
CA VAL A 26 -0.09 -20.78 -2.08
C VAL A 26 0.08 -22.27 -1.74
N GLY A 27 -0.69 -23.11 -2.41
CA GLY A 27 -0.69 -24.57 -2.24
C GLY A 27 0.08 -25.30 -3.33
N ASN A 28 0.63 -26.46 -2.97
CA ASN A 28 1.38 -27.36 -3.87
C ASN A 28 2.53 -26.67 -4.62
N LEU A 29 3.26 -25.78 -3.95
CA LEU A 29 4.43 -25.12 -4.51
C LEU A 29 5.56 -26.16 -4.73
N PRO A 30 6.05 -26.36 -5.96
CA PRO A 30 7.12 -27.32 -6.21
C PRO A 30 8.42 -26.96 -5.48
N PRO A 31 9.25 -27.96 -5.11
CA PRO A 31 10.54 -27.70 -4.51
C PRO A 31 11.40 -26.77 -5.38
N LYS A 32 12.06 -25.79 -4.75
CA LYS A 32 12.94 -24.81 -5.41
C LYS A 32 12.24 -23.85 -6.37
N ALA A 33 10.91 -23.86 -6.45
CA ALA A 33 10.16 -22.87 -7.21
C ALA A 33 10.24 -21.49 -6.55
N LYS A 34 10.22 -20.43 -7.37
CA LYS A 34 10.08 -19.04 -6.93
C LYS A 34 8.67 -18.57 -7.21
N VAL A 35 8.07 -17.87 -6.26
CA VAL A 35 6.74 -17.29 -6.38
C VAL A 35 6.87 -15.77 -6.49
N LEU A 36 6.14 -15.18 -7.42
CA LEU A 36 5.95 -13.74 -7.50
C LEU A 36 4.50 -13.42 -7.12
N ILE A 37 4.31 -12.65 -6.06
CA ILE A 37 3.00 -12.18 -5.61
C ILE A 37 2.86 -10.72 -6.05
N LYS A 38 1.82 -10.43 -6.84
CA LYS A 38 1.48 -9.07 -7.27
C LYS A 38 0.11 -8.71 -6.73
N VAL A 39 0.06 -7.68 -5.90
CA VAL A 39 -1.19 -7.13 -5.36
C VAL A 39 -1.42 -5.77 -6.02
N THR A 40 -2.66 -5.51 -6.45
CA THR A 40 -3.10 -4.21 -6.96
C THR A 40 -4.38 -3.85 -6.23
N TYR A 41 -4.35 -2.73 -5.52
CA TYR A 41 -5.45 -2.25 -4.71
C TYR A 41 -5.51 -0.73 -4.79
N ILE A 42 -6.66 -0.18 -4.37
CA ILE A 42 -6.89 1.25 -4.25
C ILE A 42 -7.02 1.54 -2.76
N THR A 43 -6.39 2.62 -2.29
CA THR A 43 -6.48 3.08 -0.91
C THR A 43 -6.60 4.59 -0.88
N GLU A 44 -7.31 5.09 0.12
CA GLU A 44 -7.39 6.52 0.39
C GLU A 44 -6.12 6.98 1.12
N LEU A 45 -5.69 8.21 0.83
CA LEU A 45 -4.58 8.84 1.53
C LEU A 45 -5.10 9.59 2.76
N SER A 46 -4.40 9.46 3.88
CA SER A 46 -4.75 10.19 5.10
C SER A 46 -4.31 11.65 5.00
N ILE A 47 -5.11 12.58 5.55
CA ILE A 47 -4.76 14.00 5.61
C ILE A 47 -4.41 14.39 7.04
N GLN A 48 -3.24 14.99 7.23
CA GLN A 48 -2.76 15.52 8.51
C GLN A 48 -2.40 17.00 8.34
N GLY A 49 -3.28 17.89 8.81
CA GLY A 49 -3.14 19.33 8.59
C GLY A 49 -3.14 19.66 7.10
N ASN A 50 -2.05 20.26 6.60
CA ASN A 50 -1.85 20.57 5.19
C ASN A 50 -1.03 19.50 4.42
N ARG A 51 -0.96 18.26 4.92
CA ARG A 51 -0.18 17.19 4.29
C ARG A 51 -1.04 15.97 3.99
N ALA A 52 -0.91 15.42 2.79
CA ALA A 52 -1.32 14.06 2.51
C ALA A 52 -0.23 13.09 2.96
N VAL A 53 -0.63 12.01 3.63
CA VAL A 53 0.27 11.02 4.20
C VAL A 53 -0.06 9.65 3.63
N PHE A 54 0.93 9.04 2.99
CA PHE A 54 0.92 7.63 2.60
C PHE A 54 1.80 6.86 3.58
N PHE A 55 1.25 5.80 4.16
CA PHE A 55 1.97 4.93 5.07
C PHE A 55 1.84 3.48 4.62
N MET A 56 2.96 2.76 4.58
CA MET A 56 3.00 1.34 4.31
C MET A 56 3.74 0.65 5.47
N PRO A 57 3.03 -0.12 6.31
CA PRO A 57 3.66 -0.81 7.43
C PRO A 57 4.60 -1.90 6.93
N ALA A 58 5.64 -2.20 7.71
CA ALA A 58 6.57 -3.29 7.41
C ALA A 58 6.01 -4.67 7.74
N ALA A 59 5.05 -4.72 8.65
CA ALA A 59 4.40 -5.94 9.08
C ALA A 59 2.95 -5.64 9.49
N VAL A 60 2.08 -6.64 9.35
CA VAL A 60 0.74 -6.60 9.94
C VAL A 60 0.82 -6.81 11.45
N ALA A 61 -0.22 -6.38 12.18
CA ALA A 61 -0.29 -6.54 13.62
C ALA A 61 -0.11 -8.00 14.06
N PRO A 62 0.53 -8.29 15.22
CA PRO A 62 0.85 -9.66 15.65
C PRO A 62 -0.36 -10.60 15.65
N TRP A 63 -1.52 -10.15 16.12
CA TRP A 63 -2.74 -10.97 16.14
C TRP A 63 -3.25 -11.37 14.74
N GLN A 64 -2.98 -10.56 13.70
CA GLN A 64 -3.27 -10.93 12.32
C GLN A 64 -2.31 -12.02 11.84
N GLN A 65 -1.03 -11.91 12.22
CA GLN A 65 -0.03 -12.97 11.95
C GLN A 65 -0.44 -14.27 12.64
N ASP A 66 -0.78 -14.21 13.92
CA ASP A 66 -1.21 -15.35 14.72
C ASP A 66 -2.46 -16.01 14.14
N LYS A 67 -3.44 -15.22 13.67
CA LYS A 67 -4.64 -15.76 13.01
C LYS A 67 -4.29 -16.61 11.80
N VAL A 68 -3.40 -16.13 10.92
CA VAL A 68 -2.96 -16.86 9.71
C VAL A 68 -2.06 -18.04 10.08
N LEU A 69 -1.20 -17.91 11.09
CA LEU A 69 -0.32 -18.98 11.55
C LEU A 69 -1.11 -20.15 12.14
N ASN A 70 -2.12 -19.85 12.96
CA ASN A 70 -2.97 -20.84 13.62
C ASN A 70 -4.06 -21.42 12.72
N GLU A 71 -4.26 -20.85 11.53
CA GLU A 71 -5.20 -21.42 10.57
C GLU A 71 -4.68 -22.78 10.04
N ASN A 72 -5.49 -23.83 10.24
CA ASN A 72 -5.19 -25.15 9.71
C ASN A 72 -5.60 -25.23 8.23
N ILE A 73 -4.60 -25.26 7.35
CA ILE A 73 -4.76 -25.27 5.89
C ILE A 73 -4.49 -26.68 5.31
N GLN A 74 -3.77 -27.55 6.04
CA GLN A 74 -3.44 -28.91 5.59
C GLN A 74 -3.18 -29.87 6.76
N ASP A 75 -3.56 -31.14 6.60
CA ASP A 75 -3.40 -32.18 7.64
C ASP A 75 -2.30 -33.20 7.32
N THR A 76 -1.67 -33.11 6.14
CA THR A 76 -0.78 -34.18 5.62
C THR A 76 0.71 -33.94 5.90
N VAL A 77 1.14 -32.69 6.02
CA VAL A 77 2.54 -32.31 6.24
C VAL A 77 2.61 -31.12 7.18
N GLU A 78 3.70 -31.05 7.95
CA GLU A 78 3.98 -29.94 8.86
C GLU A 78 4.02 -28.61 8.09
N LYS A 79 3.31 -27.60 8.63
CA LYS A 79 3.24 -26.26 8.03
C LYS A 79 4.59 -25.57 8.26
N ILE A 80 5.31 -25.25 7.18
CA ILE A 80 6.50 -24.40 7.25
C ILE A 80 6.04 -22.95 7.17
N TYR A 81 6.32 -22.18 8.21
CA TYR A 81 6.04 -20.75 8.26
C TYR A 81 7.34 -19.95 8.32
N ILE A 82 7.29 -18.71 7.81
CA ILE A 82 8.43 -17.79 7.86
C ILE A 82 8.28 -16.97 9.15
N GLU A 83 8.89 -17.43 10.24
CA GLU A 83 8.84 -16.75 11.56
C GLU A 83 9.54 -15.38 11.55
N LYS A 84 10.63 -15.28 10.79
CA LYS A 84 11.43 -14.08 10.66
C LYS A 84 11.79 -13.91 9.22
N ILE A 85 11.51 -12.72 8.69
CA ILE A 85 11.98 -12.39 7.37
C ILE A 85 13.51 -12.33 7.44
N GLY A 86 14.18 -13.03 6.52
CA GLY A 86 15.64 -13.19 6.56
C GLY A 86 16.38 -11.86 6.53
N THR A 87 17.64 -11.85 6.98
CA THR A 87 18.49 -10.64 7.14
C THR A 87 18.80 -9.86 5.85
N LYS A 88 18.37 -10.35 4.68
CA LYS A 88 18.57 -9.71 3.37
C LYS A 88 17.24 -9.46 2.70
N GLN A 89 16.58 -8.37 3.09
CA GLN A 89 15.45 -7.83 2.35
C GLN A 89 15.89 -6.59 1.59
N SER A 90 15.53 -6.53 0.32
CA SER A 90 15.63 -5.31 -0.48
C SER A 90 14.25 -4.68 -0.56
N PHE A 91 14.16 -3.40 -0.21
CA PHE A 91 12.96 -2.61 -0.41
C PHE A 91 13.19 -1.58 -1.52
N SER A 92 12.26 -1.52 -2.45
CA SER A 92 12.24 -0.50 -3.51
C SER A 92 10.83 0.02 -3.68
N LEU A 93 10.68 1.34 -3.61
CA LEU A 93 9.44 2.01 -3.95
C LEU A 93 9.67 2.92 -5.15
N SER A 94 8.69 2.99 -6.03
CA SER A 94 8.59 4.00 -7.08
C SER A 94 7.16 4.49 -7.14
N MET A 95 6.97 5.80 -7.11
CA MET A 95 5.66 6.42 -7.03
C MET A 95 5.59 7.62 -7.96
N SER A 96 4.47 7.75 -8.65
CA SER A 96 4.09 8.96 -9.38
C SER A 96 2.99 9.66 -8.63
N ILE A 97 3.15 10.95 -8.40
CA ILE A 97 2.24 11.80 -7.65
C ILE A 97 1.70 12.83 -8.62
N GLU A 98 0.37 12.93 -8.71
CA GLU A 98 -0.32 13.93 -9.49
C GLU A 98 -1.34 14.63 -8.58
N MET A 99 -1.14 15.93 -8.42
CA MET A 99 -1.96 16.78 -7.57
C MET A 99 -2.72 17.77 -8.45
N PRO A 100 -3.91 18.21 -8.02
CA PRO A 100 -4.65 19.26 -8.72
C PRO A 100 -4.05 20.66 -8.47
N TYR A 101 -3.11 20.79 -7.53
CA TYR A 101 -2.46 22.03 -7.12
C TYR A 101 -0.96 21.82 -6.85
N GLY A 102 -0.27 22.93 -6.56
CA GLY A 102 1.13 22.96 -6.21
C GLY A 102 1.49 21.97 -5.10
N ILE A 103 2.52 21.16 -5.36
CA ILE A 103 3.17 20.32 -4.36
C ILE A 103 4.10 21.23 -3.56
N GLU A 104 3.78 21.51 -2.29
CA GLU A 104 4.62 22.38 -1.45
C GLU A 104 5.90 21.68 -1.00
N SER A 105 5.78 20.39 -0.67
CA SER A 105 6.91 19.59 -0.19
C SER A 105 6.64 18.11 -0.40
N ILE A 106 7.73 17.34 -0.54
CA ILE A 106 7.70 15.88 -0.50
C ILE A 106 8.83 15.44 0.44
N SER A 107 8.50 14.64 1.44
CA SER A 107 9.49 14.10 2.38
C SER A 107 9.06 12.74 2.92
N SER A 108 10.03 11.96 3.38
CA SER A 108 9.81 10.71 4.11
C SER A 108 10.61 10.78 5.41
N ASP A 109 10.00 10.34 6.50
CA ASP A 109 10.67 10.31 7.80
C ASP A 109 11.52 9.03 7.94
N THR A 110 11.17 7.97 7.20
CA THR A 110 11.83 6.67 7.30
C THR A 110 12.85 6.41 6.18
N HIS A 111 12.73 7.06 5.01
CA HIS A 111 13.55 6.74 3.85
C HIS A 111 14.14 7.97 3.15
N LYS A 112 15.37 7.82 2.61
CA LYS A 112 15.93 8.79 1.68
C LYS A 112 15.32 8.60 0.29
N LEU A 113 14.88 9.70 -0.32
CA LEU A 113 14.20 9.70 -1.60
C LEU A 113 15.06 10.34 -2.70
N ARG A 114 14.98 9.76 -3.90
CA ARG A 114 15.26 10.48 -5.15
C ARG A 114 13.94 11.03 -5.65
N GLN A 115 13.94 12.29 -6.08
CA GLN A 115 12.72 12.96 -6.51
C GLN A 115 12.96 13.86 -7.71
N LYS A 116 11.98 13.90 -8.60
CA LYS A 116 11.86 14.88 -9.68
C LYS A 116 10.46 15.48 -9.60
N CYS A 117 10.38 16.79 -9.42
CA CYS A 117 9.13 17.50 -9.18
C CYS A 117 8.94 18.61 -10.22
N THR A 118 7.69 18.83 -10.59
CA THR A 118 7.14 20.04 -11.20
C THR A 118 6.10 20.62 -10.24
N ASP A 119 5.37 21.66 -10.62
CA ASP A 119 4.39 22.27 -9.71
C ASP A 119 3.35 21.26 -9.22
N CYS A 120 2.73 20.48 -10.11
CA CYS A 120 1.61 19.59 -9.76
C CYS A 120 1.91 18.09 -9.93
N LYS A 121 3.10 17.74 -10.43
CA LYS A 121 3.49 16.33 -10.67
C LYS A 121 4.85 16.04 -10.09
N ALA A 122 5.01 14.85 -9.51
CA ALA A 122 6.29 14.37 -9.03
C ALA A 122 6.48 12.87 -9.33
N VAL A 123 7.73 12.47 -9.50
CA VAL A 123 8.14 11.07 -9.51
C VAL A 123 9.18 10.90 -8.43
N ILE A 124 8.96 9.93 -7.54
CA ILE A 124 9.86 9.61 -6.44
C ILE A 124 10.26 8.15 -6.44
N SER A 125 11.44 7.86 -5.91
CA SER A 125 11.89 6.50 -5.63
C SER A 125 12.74 6.46 -4.37
N THR A 126 12.81 5.31 -3.70
CA THR A 126 13.82 5.08 -2.67
C THR A 126 15.21 5.00 -3.29
N VAL A 127 16.24 5.27 -2.49
CA VAL A 127 17.64 5.06 -2.90
C VAL A 127 17.98 3.55 -2.91
N GLU A 128 19.02 3.17 -3.64
CA GLU A 128 19.52 1.79 -3.64
C GLU A 128 19.99 1.38 -2.24
N GLY A 129 19.74 0.12 -1.88
CA GLY A 129 20.10 -0.42 -0.56
C GLY A 129 19.11 -0.07 0.55
N SER A 130 17.96 0.54 0.24
CA SER A 130 16.88 0.72 1.22
C SER A 130 16.30 -0.63 1.69
N SER A 131 15.89 -0.65 2.95
CA SER A 131 15.23 -1.77 3.62
C SER A 131 13.97 -1.26 4.31
N LEU A 132 12.93 -2.09 4.35
CA LEU A 132 11.71 -1.79 5.10
C LEU A 132 11.91 -2.31 6.53
N ASP A 133 12.31 -1.41 7.44
CA ASP A 133 12.51 -1.71 8.87
C ASP A 133 11.17 -1.71 9.64
N THR A 134 11.20 -1.85 10.97
CA THR A 134 9.97 -1.95 11.77
C THR A 134 9.03 -0.74 11.65
N ASP A 135 9.56 0.43 11.29
CA ASP A 135 8.80 1.67 11.19
C ASP A 135 8.06 1.78 9.85
N GLY A 136 8.38 0.91 8.89
CA GLY A 136 7.75 0.88 7.58
C GLY A 136 8.15 2.07 6.71
N PHE A 137 7.30 2.38 5.73
CA PHE A 137 7.51 3.48 4.81
C PHE A 137 6.48 4.58 5.05
N SER A 138 6.93 5.80 5.35
CA SER A 138 6.07 6.98 5.41
C SER A 138 6.43 7.96 4.30
N LEU A 139 5.42 8.58 3.69
CA LEU A 139 5.57 9.68 2.75
C LEU A 139 4.61 10.80 3.13
N HIS A 140 5.12 12.01 3.17
CA HIS A 140 4.39 13.24 3.40
C HIS A 140 4.45 14.10 2.16
N VAL A 141 3.29 14.51 1.67
CA VAL A 141 3.13 15.43 0.52
C VAL A 141 2.41 16.67 1.00
N GLY A 142 3.10 17.82 0.97
CA GLY A 142 2.53 19.12 1.35
C GLY A 142 1.57 19.64 0.29
N LEU A 143 0.42 20.14 0.74
CA LEU A 143 -0.70 20.54 -0.09
C LEU A 143 -0.84 22.06 -0.13
N SER A 144 -0.69 22.68 -1.30
CA SER A 144 -1.01 24.10 -1.47
C SER A 144 -2.51 24.35 -1.31
N ASP A 145 -2.84 25.39 -0.54
CA ASP A 145 -4.22 25.82 -0.29
C ASP A 145 -5.13 24.66 0.16
N ALA A 146 -4.66 23.85 1.13
CA ALA A 146 -5.36 22.63 1.59
C ALA A 146 -6.83 22.88 2.00
N TYR A 147 -7.15 24.07 2.48
CA TYR A 147 -8.46 24.42 3.02
C TYR A 147 -9.45 25.00 1.99
N LEU A 148 -9.04 25.21 0.75
CA LEU A 148 -9.96 25.67 -0.29
C LEU A 148 -10.95 24.55 -0.65
N PRO A 149 -12.27 24.78 -0.55
CA PRO A 149 -13.30 23.83 -1.00
C PRO A 149 -13.15 23.51 -2.48
N ARG A 150 -13.25 22.23 -2.85
CA ARG A 150 -13.03 21.80 -4.24
C ARG A 150 -14.05 20.76 -4.67
N MET A 151 -14.42 20.82 -5.95
CA MET A 151 -15.18 19.78 -6.62
C MET A 151 -14.36 19.26 -7.79
N TRP A 152 -14.14 17.95 -7.82
CA TRP A 152 -13.59 17.24 -8.96
C TRP A 152 -14.74 16.67 -9.77
N VAL A 153 -14.60 16.71 -11.08
CA VAL A 153 -15.55 16.08 -12.01
C VAL A 153 -14.73 15.25 -12.98
N GLU A 154 -14.97 13.95 -12.99
CA GLU A 154 -14.35 13.02 -13.92
C GLU A 154 -15.42 12.46 -14.85
N LYS A 155 -15.16 12.48 -16.16
CA LYS A 155 -16.06 11.94 -17.17
C LYS A 155 -15.60 10.55 -17.57
N HIS A 156 -16.54 9.62 -17.67
CA HIS A 156 -16.23 8.28 -18.15
C HIS A 156 -15.74 8.38 -19.61
N PRO A 157 -14.60 7.75 -19.99
CA PRO A 157 -14.00 7.95 -21.31
C PRO A 157 -14.93 7.60 -22.48
N GLU A 158 -15.77 6.59 -22.29
CA GLU A 158 -16.65 6.05 -23.36
C GLU A 158 -18.15 6.24 -23.11
N LYS A 159 -18.55 6.74 -21.94
CA LYS A 159 -19.98 6.82 -21.56
C LYS A 159 -20.32 8.24 -21.17
N GLU A 160 -21.56 8.65 -21.43
CA GLU A 160 -22.10 9.92 -20.93
C GLU A 160 -22.43 9.81 -19.43
N SER A 161 -21.42 9.56 -18.61
CA SER A 161 -21.54 9.51 -17.16
C SER A 161 -20.41 10.31 -16.53
N GLU A 162 -20.75 11.05 -15.47
CA GLU A 162 -19.81 11.89 -14.74
C GLU A 162 -19.79 11.45 -13.27
N ALA A 163 -18.62 11.45 -12.65
CA ALA A 163 -18.43 11.26 -11.23
C ALA A 163 -17.92 12.57 -10.63
N CYS A 164 -18.55 13.03 -9.55
CA CYS A 164 -18.15 14.26 -8.87
C CYS A 164 -17.68 13.95 -7.44
N MET A 165 -16.53 14.49 -7.05
CA MET A 165 -16.02 14.39 -5.67
C MET A 165 -15.86 15.79 -5.09
N LEU A 166 -16.59 16.08 -4.01
CA LEU A 166 -16.48 17.34 -3.27
C LEU A 166 -15.56 17.12 -2.06
N VAL A 167 -14.52 17.95 -1.93
CA VAL A 167 -13.61 17.97 -0.79
C VAL A 167 -13.75 19.31 -0.09
N PHE A 168 -14.08 19.27 1.20
CA PHE A 168 -14.20 20.44 2.06
C PHE A 168 -13.43 20.19 3.35
N GLN A 169 -12.34 20.92 3.56
CA GLN A 169 -11.54 20.89 4.78
C GLN A 169 -11.47 22.31 5.35
N PRO A 170 -12.27 22.65 6.38
CA PRO A 170 -12.27 23.99 6.93
C PRO A 170 -10.98 24.25 7.72
N ASP A 171 -10.47 25.48 7.65
CA ASP A 171 -9.43 25.94 8.57
C ASP A 171 -10.09 26.32 9.91
N LEU A 172 -9.88 25.49 10.91
CA LEU A 172 -10.44 25.67 12.26
C LEU A 172 -9.56 26.54 13.16
N SER A 173 -8.41 27.02 12.66
CA SER A 173 -7.49 27.88 13.41
C SER A 173 -7.84 29.38 13.31
N ILE A 174 -8.79 29.74 12.44
CA ILE A 174 -9.30 31.10 12.31
C ILE A 174 -10.13 31.44 13.56
N THR A 175 -9.49 32.10 14.52
CA THR A 175 -10.20 32.76 15.63
C THR A 175 -10.75 34.07 15.08
N VAL A 176 -12.08 34.23 15.10
CA VAL A 176 -12.79 35.45 14.68
C VAL A 176 -12.59 36.56 15.71
#